data_AF-U9USB1-F1
#
_entry.id   AF-U9USB1-F1
#
_cell.length_a   1.000
_cell.length_b   1.000
_cell.length_c   1.000
_cell.angle_alpha   90.00
_cell.angle_beta   90.00
_cell.angle_gamma   90.00
#
_symmetry.space_group_name_H-M   'P 1'
#
loop_
_entity.id
_entity.type
_entity.pdbx_description
1 polymer ?
#
loop_
_entity_poly.entity_id
_entity_poly.type
_entity_poly.pdbx_seq_one_letter_code
_entity_poly.pdbx_strand_id
1 'polypeptide(L)'
;MILCMTNEQAAKCIEFKYFEVDLSFKRVYGDINEFEFNAYEEKSRTILTFCRIFTNIATKEAYQRMFEAFFEIVEKLSNKPAHFRHIHGDGWVCVLADLDQAQALGLGKAMKKMDPTRKAKEHLQYVFKSCRIHYKRNVDHYPYCADTKHDMLEILKANSSEEINQIFGQIKMRNEDGIQNWLEYYQKPWVLGSLTYHYSLMSYEDWQTTPFDTNIAESAHAMINRTGKSLKLKIAILR
;
A
#
# COMPACT_ATOMS: atom_id res chain seq x y z
N MET A 1 -17.11 -2.24 -11.05
CA MET A 1 -16.64 -2.04 -9.68
C MET A 1 -17.83 -2.16 -8.75
N ILE A 2 -17.75 -3.00 -7.73
CA ILE A 2 -18.76 -3.12 -6.66
C ILE A 2 -18.03 -2.90 -5.35
N LEU A 3 -18.41 -1.88 -4.59
CA LEU A 3 -17.84 -1.57 -3.28
C LEU A 3 -18.79 -2.07 -2.19
N CYS A 4 -18.24 -2.83 -1.24
CA CYS A 4 -18.97 -3.38 -0.10
C CYS A 4 -18.35 -2.85 1.20
N MET A 5 -19.15 -2.13 1.99
CA MET A 5 -18.79 -1.58 3.30
C MET A 5 -20.08 -1.31 4.10
N THR A 6 -20.11 -1.66 5.39
CA THR A 6 -21.21 -1.32 6.31
C THR A 6 -20.95 0.00 7.04
N ASN A 7 -21.99 0.53 7.70
CA ASN A 7 -21.86 1.73 8.53
C ASN A 7 -20.87 1.52 9.68
N GLU A 8 -20.91 0.36 10.32
CA GLU A 8 -20.01 -0.01 11.41
C GLU A 8 -18.57 -0.09 10.92
N GLN A 9 -18.34 -0.68 9.74
CA GLN A 9 -17.01 -0.73 9.13
C GLN A 9 -16.48 0.68 8.82
N ALA A 10 -17.31 1.56 8.26
CA ALA A 10 -16.92 2.93 7.96
C ALA A 10 -16.60 3.73 9.23
N ALA A 11 -17.47 3.66 10.24
CA ALA A 11 -17.27 4.32 11.54
C ALA A 11 -16.02 3.79 12.27
N LYS A 12 -15.72 2.51 12.10
CA LYS A 12 -14.54 1.88 12.70
C LYS A 12 -13.25 2.24 11.95
N CYS A 13 -13.29 2.28 10.62
CA CYS A 13 -12.13 2.53 9.75
C CYS A 13 -11.43 3.87 10.05
N ILE A 14 -12.19 4.92 10.34
CA ILE A 14 -11.66 6.25 10.65
C ILE A 14 -10.96 6.35 12.02
N GLU A 15 -11.14 5.35 12.90
CA GLU A 15 -10.44 5.30 14.20
C GLU A 15 -8.99 4.83 14.06
N PHE A 16 -8.63 4.22 12.94
CA PHE A 16 -7.31 3.65 12.74
C PHE A 16 -6.30 4.69 12.27
N LYS A 17 -5.06 4.57 12.74
CA LYS A 17 -3.94 5.41 12.28
C LYS A 17 -3.51 5.06 10.85
N TYR A 18 -3.67 3.80 10.47
CA TYR A 18 -3.27 3.28 9.17
C TYR A 18 -4.21 2.17 8.73
N PHE A 19 -4.18 1.86 7.43
CA PHE A 19 -4.81 0.67 6.88
C PHE A 19 -3.92 0.08 5.79
N GLU A 20 -4.10 -1.22 5.56
CA GLU A 20 -3.44 -1.99 4.53
C GLU A 20 -4.37 -2.20 3.35
N VAL A 21 -3.82 -2.21 2.15
CA VAL A 21 -4.55 -2.53 0.94
C VAL A 21 -3.86 -3.62 0.13
N ASP A 22 -4.64 -4.58 -0.37
CA ASP A 22 -4.11 -5.68 -1.17
C ASP A 22 -5.14 -6.17 -2.20
N LEU A 23 -4.66 -6.65 -3.35
CA LEU A 23 -5.48 -7.17 -4.44
C LEU A 23 -5.39 -8.70 -4.50
N SER A 24 -6.53 -9.34 -4.25
CA SER A 24 -6.73 -10.79 -4.27
C SER A 24 -7.31 -11.25 -5.61
N PHE A 25 -6.80 -12.39 -6.11
CA PHE A 25 -7.19 -12.96 -7.42
C PHE A 25 -8.00 -14.26 -7.31
N LYS A 26 -8.11 -14.87 -6.12
CA LYS A 26 -8.57 -16.27 -5.96
C LYS A 26 -10.03 -16.41 -5.54
N ARG A 27 -10.63 -15.34 -5.05
CA ARG A 27 -11.93 -15.38 -4.36
C ARG A 27 -13.09 -15.62 -5.33
N VAL A 28 -13.12 -14.88 -6.43
CA VAL A 28 -14.25 -14.85 -7.37
C VAL A 28 -13.93 -15.65 -8.62
N TYR A 29 -14.91 -16.37 -9.15
CA TYR A 29 -14.80 -17.05 -10.44
C TYR A 29 -14.81 -16.04 -11.60
N GLY A 30 -13.93 -16.27 -12.58
CA GLY A 30 -13.77 -15.41 -13.76
C GLY A 30 -12.79 -14.27 -13.53
N ASP A 31 -12.81 -13.29 -14.42
CA ASP A 31 -11.88 -12.15 -14.42
C ASP A 31 -12.30 -11.07 -13.41
N ILE A 32 -12.51 -11.45 -12.16
CA ILE A 32 -12.88 -10.53 -11.08
C ILE A 32 -11.92 -10.70 -9.91
N ASN A 33 -11.24 -9.62 -9.60
CA ASN A 33 -10.34 -9.47 -8.46
C ASN A 33 -11.08 -8.77 -7.31
N GLU A 34 -10.53 -8.92 -6.12
CA GLU A 34 -11.04 -8.34 -4.88
C GLU A 34 -9.96 -7.47 -4.25
N PHE A 35 -10.23 -6.18 -4.13
CA PHE A 35 -9.35 -5.21 -3.49
C PHE A 35 -9.82 -4.95 -2.07
N GLU A 36 -9.03 -5.35 -1.08
CA GLU A 36 -9.41 -5.29 0.33
C GLU A 36 -8.72 -4.14 1.07
N PHE A 37 -9.42 -3.56 2.04
CA PHE A 37 -8.91 -2.55 2.96
C PHE A 37 -8.98 -3.12 4.38
N ASN A 38 -7.82 -3.33 5.00
CA ASN A 38 -7.69 -4.08 6.24
C ASN A 38 -6.93 -3.28 7.29
N ALA A 39 -7.16 -3.55 8.57
CA ALA A 39 -6.22 -3.18 9.63
C ALA A 39 -6.30 -4.18 10.79
N TYR A 40 -5.27 -4.17 11.64
CA TYR A 40 -5.23 -5.00 12.83
C TYR A 40 -5.70 -4.22 14.06
N GLU A 41 -6.75 -4.72 14.72
CA GLU A 41 -7.24 -4.13 15.95
C GLU A 41 -6.56 -4.76 17.17
N GLU A 42 -5.62 -4.03 17.77
CA GLU A 42 -4.85 -4.47 18.94
C GLU A 42 -5.72 -4.92 20.12
N LYS A 43 -6.84 -4.21 20.36
CA LYS A 43 -7.73 -4.49 21.49
C LYS A 43 -8.40 -5.86 21.38
N SER A 44 -8.90 -6.20 20.20
CA SER A 44 -9.58 -7.48 19.94
C SER A 44 -8.62 -8.57 19.45
N ARG A 45 -7.39 -8.20 19.06
CA ARG A 45 -6.40 -9.07 18.41
C ARG A 45 -6.95 -9.72 17.15
N THR A 46 -7.70 -8.95 16.38
CA THR A 46 -8.33 -9.43 15.14
C THR A 46 -8.01 -8.53 13.96
N ILE A 47 -8.09 -9.13 12.77
CA ILE A 47 -8.00 -8.42 11.52
C ILE A 47 -9.40 -7.92 11.16
N LEU A 48 -9.54 -6.62 10.95
CA LEU A 48 -10.76 -6.01 10.47
C LEU A 48 -10.62 -5.70 8.99
N THR A 49 -11.49 -6.27 8.18
CA THR A 49 -11.70 -5.83 6.79
C THR A 49 -12.79 -4.77 6.80
N PHE A 50 -12.44 -3.55 6.41
CA PHE A 50 -13.38 -2.43 6.36
C PHE A 50 -14.14 -2.37 5.04
N CYS A 51 -13.44 -2.63 3.94
CA CYS A 51 -14.00 -2.48 2.61
C CYS A 51 -13.48 -3.59 1.70
N ARG A 52 -14.36 -4.06 0.82
CA ARG A 52 -14.03 -4.94 -0.30
C ARG A 52 -14.52 -4.30 -1.58
N ILE A 53 -13.65 -4.23 -2.58
CA ILE A 53 -14.00 -3.73 -3.91
C ILE A 53 -13.78 -4.84 -4.93
N PHE A 54 -14.85 -5.29 -5.56
CA PHE A 54 -14.78 -6.24 -6.67
C PHE A 54 -14.58 -5.49 -7.99
N THR A 55 -13.52 -5.83 -8.71
CA THR A 55 -13.12 -5.18 -9.95
C THR A 55 -12.51 -6.17 -10.95
N ASN A 56 -12.71 -5.94 -12.23
CA ASN A 56 -12.03 -6.65 -13.32
C ASN A 56 -10.91 -5.81 -13.96
N ILE A 57 -10.60 -4.64 -13.38
CA ILE A 57 -9.61 -3.69 -13.91
C ILE A 57 -8.64 -3.31 -12.80
N ALA A 58 -7.35 -3.46 -13.07
CA ALA A 58 -6.23 -3.12 -12.17
C ALA A 58 -5.28 -2.09 -12.81
N THR A 59 -5.84 -1.03 -13.41
CA THR A 59 -5.07 0.09 -13.95
C THR A 59 -4.96 1.20 -12.92
N LYS A 60 -3.98 2.10 -13.10
CA LYS A 60 -3.83 3.31 -12.27
C LYS A 60 -5.11 4.14 -12.17
N GLU A 61 -5.83 4.31 -13.28
CA GLU A 61 -7.12 5.02 -13.33
C GLU A 61 -8.23 4.27 -12.59
N ALA A 62 -8.22 2.94 -12.64
CA ALA A 62 -9.16 2.13 -11.86
C ALA A 62 -8.87 2.23 -10.36
N TYR A 63 -7.60 2.13 -9.95
CA TYR A 63 -7.21 2.32 -8.55
C TYR A 63 -7.56 3.71 -8.03
N GLN A 64 -7.33 4.76 -8.82
CA GLN A 64 -7.77 6.12 -8.47
C GLN A 64 -9.28 6.13 -8.15
N ARG A 65 -10.12 5.58 -9.03
CA ARG A 65 -11.58 5.52 -8.80
C ARG A 65 -11.95 4.68 -7.57
N MET A 66 -11.23 3.59 -7.32
CA MET A 66 -11.45 2.74 -6.14
C MET A 66 -11.14 3.48 -4.84
N PHE A 67 -10.02 4.22 -4.77
CA PHE A 67 -9.68 5.04 -3.60
C PHE A 67 -10.66 6.21 -3.43
N GLU A 68 -11.01 6.93 -4.50
CA GLU A 68 -11.99 8.02 -4.44
C GLU A 68 -13.35 7.51 -3.92
N ALA A 69 -13.84 6.39 -4.46
CA ALA A 69 -15.10 5.80 -4.00
C ALA A 69 -15.02 5.32 -2.55
N PHE A 70 -13.87 4.77 -2.12
CA PHE A 70 -13.66 4.39 -0.73
C PHE A 70 -13.73 5.61 0.20
N PHE A 71 -13.04 6.70 -0.10
CA PHE A 71 -13.07 7.91 0.72
C PHE A 71 -14.50 8.49 0.79
N GLU A 72 -15.18 8.63 -0.34
CA GLU A 72 -16.56 9.13 -0.41
C GLU A 72 -17.54 8.27 0.41
N ILE A 73 -17.39 6.94 0.35
CA ILE A 73 -18.27 6.02 1.09
C ILE A 73 -17.96 6.04 2.59
N VAL A 74 -16.69 6.13 2.99
CA VAL A 74 -16.33 6.29 4.40
C VAL A 74 -16.98 7.55 4.98
N GLU A 75 -16.92 8.67 4.26
CA GLU A 75 -17.55 9.92 4.70
C GLU A 75 -19.05 9.78 4.85
N LYS A 76 -19.69 9.24 3.82
CA LYS A 76 -21.13 9.08 3.78
C LYS A 76 -21.66 8.16 4.88
N LEU A 77 -21.02 7.01 5.11
CA LEU A 77 -21.52 6.00 6.04
C LEU A 77 -21.13 6.27 7.49
N SER A 78 -19.98 6.89 7.73
CA SER A 78 -19.54 7.25 9.09
C SER A 78 -20.07 8.61 9.56
N ASN A 79 -20.53 9.45 8.63
CA ASN A 79 -20.87 10.86 8.86
C ASN A 79 -19.71 11.65 9.51
N LYS A 80 -18.47 11.26 9.21
CA LYS A 80 -17.22 11.92 9.62
C LYS A 80 -16.28 11.99 8.41
N PRO A 81 -15.40 12.99 8.32
CA PRO A 81 -14.59 13.18 7.14
C PRO A 81 -13.50 12.10 7.00
N ALA A 82 -13.15 11.76 5.75
CA ALA A 82 -12.12 10.77 5.41
C ALA A 82 -10.76 11.47 5.29
N HIS A 83 -10.30 12.01 6.42
CA HIS A 83 -9.10 12.83 6.45
C HIS A 83 -7.80 12.01 6.44
N PHE A 84 -6.80 12.61 5.79
CA PHE A 84 -5.40 12.27 5.96
C PHE A 84 -4.67 13.36 6.71
N ARG A 85 -3.83 12.96 7.69
CA ARG A 85 -3.11 13.88 8.56
C ARG A 85 -2.20 14.82 7.79
N HIS A 86 -1.56 14.31 6.75
CA HIS A 86 -0.73 15.10 5.86
C HIS A 86 -1.46 16.33 5.29
N ILE A 87 -2.74 16.18 4.94
CA ILE A 87 -3.53 17.22 4.27
C ILE A 87 -4.29 18.07 5.29
N HIS A 88 -4.88 17.43 6.31
CA HIS A 88 -5.87 18.08 7.20
C HIS A 88 -5.37 18.28 8.64
N GLY A 89 -4.24 17.69 9.01
CA GLY A 89 -3.73 17.69 10.39
C GLY A 89 -4.30 16.57 11.28
N ASP A 90 -5.29 15.80 10.82
CA ASP A 90 -5.88 14.67 11.54
C ASP A 90 -6.25 13.48 10.60
N GLY A 91 -6.75 12.39 11.18
CA GLY A 91 -7.18 11.20 10.42
C GLY A 91 -6.05 10.21 10.11
N TRP A 92 -6.17 9.53 8.97
CA TRP A 92 -5.23 8.49 8.56
C TRP A 92 -3.84 9.05 8.27
N VAL A 93 -2.83 8.24 8.58
CA VAL A 93 -1.43 8.61 8.48
C VAL A 93 -0.71 7.79 7.43
N CYS A 94 -1.07 6.52 7.30
CA CYS A 94 -0.38 5.58 6.44
C CYS A 94 -1.36 4.69 5.68
N VAL A 95 -1.08 4.51 4.40
CA VAL A 95 -1.59 3.41 3.57
C VAL A 95 -0.43 2.48 3.32
N LEU A 96 -0.52 1.26 3.84
CA LEU A 96 0.48 0.23 3.64
C LEU A 96 0.01 -0.70 2.52
N ALA A 97 0.89 -0.99 1.57
CA ALA A 97 0.55 -1.93 0.51
C ALA A 97 1.78 -2.63 -0.04
N ASP A 98 1.52 -3.57 -0.94
CA ASP A 98 2.53 -4.08 -1.83
C ASP A 98 2.97 -2.95 -2.78
N LEU A 99 4.24 -2.97 -3.19
CA LEU A 99 4.82 -1.93 -4.06
C LEU A 99 4.32 -2.08 -5.52
N ASP A 100 3.01 -2.22 -5.71
CA ASP A 100 2.35 -2.18 -7.02
C ASP A 100 2.26 -0.73 -7.52
N GLN A 101 2.91 -0.46 -8.65
CA GLN A 101 3.03 0.89 -9.16
C GLN A 101 1.67 1.48 -9.58
N ALA A 102 0.77 0.67 -10.14
CA ALA A 102 -0.53 1.15 -10.58
C ALA A 102 -1.40 1.57 -9.39
N GLN A 103 -1.39 0.76 -8.33
CA GLN A 103 -2.10 1.00 -7.08
C GLN A 103 -1.58 2.24 -6.36
N ALA A 104 -0.26 2.33 -6.13
CA ALA A 104 0.34 3.49 -5.47
C ALA A 104 0.09 4.79 -6.25
N LEU A 105 0.27 4.77 -7.58
CA LEU A 105 -0.03 5.95 -8.40
C LEU A 105 -1.53 6.29 -8.44
N GLY A 106 -2.40 5.29 -8.33
CA GLY A 106 -3.84 5.49 -8.18
C GLY A 106 -4.19 6.23 -6.89
N LEU A 107 -3.60 5.81 -5.76
CA LEU A 107 -3.71 6.51 -4.47
C LEU A 107 -3.23 7.96 -4.58
N GLY A 108 -2.03 8.17 -5.13
CA GLY A 108 -1.46 9.51 -5.28
C GLY A 108 -2.35 10.44 -6.13
N LYS A 109 -3.02 9.90 -7.16
CA LYS A 109 -3.99 10.66 -7.96
C LYS A 109 -5.26 11.00 -7.17
N ALA A 110 -5.80 10.06 -6.41
CA ALA A 110 -6.97 10.31 -5.55
C ALA A 110 -6.65 11.41 -4.53
N MET A 111 -5.45 11.38 -3.93
CA MET A 111 -5.00 12.42 -3.01
C MET A 111 -4.74 13.77 -3.70
N LYS A 112 -4.25 13.79 -4.95
CA LYS A 112 -4.11 15.02 -5.73
C LYS A 112 -5.45 15.70 -5.99
N LYS A 113 -6.53 14.92 -6.14
CA LYS A 113 -7.89 15.45 -6.25
C LYS A 113 -8.36 16.04 -4.91
N MET A 114 -8.03 15.39 -3.80
CA MET A 114 -8.34 15.85 -2.44
C MET A 114 -7.58 17.14 -2.07
N ASP A 115 -6.27 17.21 -2.34
CA ASP A 115 -5.44 18.41 -2.19
C ASP A 115 -4.66 18.70 -3.48
N PRO A 116 -5.14 19.66 -4.30
CA PRO A 116 -4.49 20.07 -5.53
C PRO A 116 -3.22 20.90 -5.35
N THR A 117 -2.80 21.26 -4.14
CA THR A 117 -1.60 22.09 -3.95
C THR A 117 -0.29 21.33 -4.16
N ARG A 118 -0.28 20.01 -3.93
CA ARG A 118 0.91 19.12 -4.06
C ARG A 118 0.81 18.18 -5.23
N LYS A 119 1.92 17.59 -5.68
CA LYS A 119 1.90 16.61 -6.80
C LYS A 119 1.42 15.24 -6.32
N ALA A 120 0.82 14.45 -7.21
CA ALA A 120 0.34 13.10 -6.88
C ALA A 120 1.43 12.18 -6.27
N LYS A 121 2.65 12.23 -6.80
CA LYS A 121 3.79 11.46 -6.28
C LYS A 121 4.34 12.01 -4.97
N GLU A 122 4.18 13.31 -4.74
CA GLU A 122 4.62 13.96 -3.50
C GLU A 122 3.71 13.53 -2.34
N HIS A 123 2.39 13.48 -2.56
CA HIS A 123 1.43 12.92 -1.59
C HIS A 123 1.83 11.53 -1.09
N LEU A 124 2.34 10.67 -1.98
CA LEU A 124 2.79 9.32 -1.61
C LEU A 124 3.96 9.34 -0.62
N GLN A 125 4.88 10.31 -0.71
CA GLN A 125 5.98 10.40 0.25
C GLN A 125 5.50 10.71 1.68
N TYR A 126 4.28 11.24 1.84
CA TYR A 126 3.70 11.57 3.14
C TYR A 126 2.81 10.49 3.73
N VAL A 127 2.35 9.51 2.94
CA VAL A 127 1.35 8.55 3.43
C VAL A 127 1.59 7.11 3.01
N PHE A 128 2.43 6.83 2.01
CA PHE A 128 2.57 5.49 1.47
C PHE A 128 3.75 4.76 2.08
N LYS A 129 3.52 3.56 2.58
CA LYS A 129 4.57 2.61 2.94
C LYS A 129 4.46 1.36 2.12
N SER A 130 5.60 0.79 1.78
CA SER A 130 5.68 -0.48 1.07
C SER A 130 6.03 -1.62 1.99
N CYS A 131 5.40 -2.77 1.76
CA CYS A 131 5.72 -4.00 2.48
C CYS A 131 7.19 -4.38 2.29
N ARG A 132 7.95 -4.40 3.39
CA ARG A 132 9.37 -4.80 3.39
C ARG A 132 9.55 -6.30 3.16
N ILE A 133 8.56 -7.12 3.48
CA ILE A 133 8.59 -8.56 3.20
C ILE A 133 8.52 -8.79 1.69
N HIS A 134 7.58 -8.14 1.00
CA HIS A 134 7.49 -8.21 -0.46
C HIS A 134 8.72 -7.64 -1.15
N TYR A 135 9.27 -6.53 -0.66
CA TYR A 135 10.55 -6.01 -1.16
C TYR A 135 11.67 -7.06 -1.04
N LYS A 136 11.86 -7.67 0.13
CA LYS A 136 12.88 -8.70 0.37
C LYS A 136 12.69 -9.90 -0.57
N ARG A 137 11.46 -10.42 -0.66
CA ARG A 137 11.12 -11.49 -1.60
C ARG A 137 11.48 -11.10 -3.03
N ASN A 138 11.16 -9.89 -3.49
CA ASN A 138 11.51 -9.43 -4.83
C ASN A 138 13.04 -9.39 -5.05
N VAL A 139 13.80 -8.91 -4.06
CA VAL A 139 15.27 -8.91 -4.10
C VAL A 139 15.82 -10.33 -4.29
N ASP A 140 15.27 -11.31 -3.59
CA ASP A 140 15.68 -12.72 -3.70
C ASP A 140 15.42 -13.29 -5.11
N HIS A 141 14.33 -12.88 -5.76
CA HIS A 141 13.95 -13.35 -7.11
C HIS A 141 14.75 -12.71 -8.24
N TYR A 142 15.33 -11.52 -8.04
CA TYR A 142 16.12 -10.90 -9.10
C TYR A 142 17.33 -11.80 -9.46
N PRO A 143 17.74 -11.85 -10.74
CA PRO A 143 18.88 -12.66 -11.17
C PRO A 143 20.22 -11.99 -10.88
N TYR A 144 20.33 -11.22 -9.80
CA TYR A 144 21.55 -10.52 -9.41
C TYR A 144 22.48 -11.35 -8.54
N CYS A 145 23.77 -11.00 -8.52
CA CYS A 145 24.73 -11.61 -7.62
C CYS A 145 24.39 -11.35 -6.13
N ALA A 146 24.97 -12.16 -5.24
CA ALA A 146 24.70 -12.08 -3.80
C ALA A 146 25.07 -10.70 -3.21
N ASP A 147 26.15 -10.09 -3.67
CA ASP A 147 26.60 -8.78 -3.18
C ASP A 147 25.63 -7.66 -3.58
N THR A 148 25.11 -7.70 -4.81
CA THR A 148 24.07 -6.74 -5.24
C THR A 148 22.81 -6.90 -4.41
N LYS A 149 22.35 -8.15 -4.18
CA LYS A 149 21.19 -8.41 -3.35
C LYS A 149 21.42 -7.94 -1.91
N HIS A 150 22.61 -8.16 -1.36
CA HIS A 150 22.98 -7.67 -0.04
C HIS A 150 22.83 -6.15 0.05
N ASP A 151 23.44 -5.42 -0.88
CA ASP A 151 23.38 -3.95 -0.94
C ASP A 151 21.93 -3.45 -1.11
N MET A 152 21.11 -4.11 -1.95
CA MET A 152 19.69 -3.79 -2.07
C MET A 152 18.94 -3.91 -0.73
N LEU A 153 19.29 -4.88 0.11
CA LEU A 153 18.68 -5.05 1.43
C LEU A 153 19.19 -4.04 2.46
N GLU A 154 20.44 -3.59 2.35
CA GLU A 154 21.02 -2.59 3.25
C GLU A 154 20.35 -1.20 3.12
N ILE A 155 19.70 -0.90 1.98
CA ILE A 155 18.86 0.30 1.82
C ILE A 155 17.80 0.43 2.93
N LEU A 156 17.26 -0.69 3.43
CA LEU A 156 16.25 -0.69 4.50
C LEU A 156 16.80 -0.32 5.88
N LYS A 157 18.12 -0.40 6.06
CA LYS A 157 18.84 -0.21 7.31
C LYS A 157 19.71 1.05 7.34
N ALA A 158 19.95 1.64 6.17
CA ALA A 158 20.73 2.85 6.04
C ALA A 158 20.17 3.98 6.92
N ASN A 159 21.08 4.75 7.53
CA ASN A 159 20.81 5.77 8.53
C ASN A 159 20.86 7.20 7.97
N SER A 160 21.14 7.36 6.67
CA SER A 160 21.08 8.67 6.01
C SER A 160 20.82 8.58 4.51
N SER A 161 20.46 9.71 3.90
CA SER A 161 20.36 9.86 2.45
C SER A 161 21.69 9.63 1.74
N GLU A 162 22.80 10.02 2.36
CA GLU A 162 24.17 9.87 1.84
C GLU A 162 24.56 8.39 1.77
N GLU A 163 24.29 7.63 2.84
CA GLU A 163 24.54 6.18 2.88
C GLU A 163 23.74 5.45 1.80
N ILE A 164 22.46 5.79 1.64
CA ILE A 164 21.62 5.22 0.57
C ILE A 164 22.18 5.53 -0.82
N ASN A 165 22.64 6.77 -1.04
CA ASN A 165 23.23 7.16 -2.33
C ASN A 165 24.55 6.44 -2.61
N GLN A 166 25.35 6.17 -1.57
CA GLN A 166 26.56 5.35 -1.68
C GLN A 166 26.23 3.91 -2.08
N ILE A 167 25.22 3.30 -1.43
CA ILE A 167 24.73 1.95 -1.77
C ILE A 167 24.27 1.89 -3.24
N PHE A 168 23.48 2.86 -3.69
CA PHE A 168 23.08 2.93 -5.10
C PHE A 168 24.27 3.05 -6.06
N GLY A 169 25.31 3.80 -5.67
CA GLY A 169 26.57 3.89 -6.42
C GLY A 169 27.28 2.54 -6.54
N GLN A 170 27.37 1.79 -5.45
CA GLN A 170 27.97 0.45 -5.41
C GLN A 170 27.19 -0.53 -6.29
N ILE A 171 25.86 -0.54 -6.19
CA ILE A 171 24.99 -1.36 -7.05
C ILE A 171 25.20 -1.01 -8.52
N LYS A 172 25.22 0.28 -8.87
CA LYS A 172 25.43 0.75 -10.25
C LYS A 172 26.76 0.28 -10.84
N MET A 173 27.83 0.27 -10.04
CA MET A 173 29.17 -0.12 -10.49
C MET A 173 29.28 -1.59 -10.90
N ARG A 174 28.43 -2.48 -10.36
CA ARG A 174 28.46 -3.91 -10.71
C ARG A 174 27.95 -4.19 -12.13
N ASN A 175 27.24 -3.24 -12.73
CA ASN A 175 26.83 -3.26 -14.14
C ASN A 175 26.14 -4.58 -14.57
N GLU A 176 25.30 -5.13 -13.70
CA GLU A 176 24.53 -6.33 -13.99
C GLU A 176 23.39 -6.04 -14.98
N ASP A 177 22.99 -7.04 -15.77
CA ASP A 177 21.93 -6.87 -16.76
C ASP A 177 20.61 -6.46 -16.09
N GLY A 178 19.93 -5.47 -16.65
CA GLY A 178 18.70 -4.92 -16.08
C GLY A 178 18.86 -4.03 -14.83
N ILE A 179 20.07 -3.84 -14.29
CA ILE A 179 20.27 -3.08 -13.05
C ILE A 179 19.85 -1.61 -13.18
N GLN A 180 20.01 -1.01 -14.37
CA GLN A 180 19.57 0.37 -14.61
C GLN A 180 18.06 0.54 -14.46
N ASN A 181 17.26 -0.42 -14.94
CA ASN A 181 15.81 -0.38 -14.77
C ASN A 181 15.42 -0.45 -13.29
N TRP A 182 16.14 -1.27 -12.51
CA TRP A 182 15.95 -1.36 -11.07
C TRP A 182 16.31 -0.04 -10.37
N LEU A 183 17.46 0.55 -10.71
CA LEU A 183 17.90 1.86 -10.18
C LEU A 183 16.87 2.96 -10.52
N GLU A 184 16.47 3.08 -11.77
CA GLU A 184 15.46 4.04 -12.22
C GLU A 184 14.13 3.87 -11.50
N TYR A 185 13.77 2.65 -11.10
CA TYR A 185 12.56 2.38 -10.33
C TYR A 185 12.70 2.79 -8.87
N TYR A 186 13.69 2.24 -8.17
CA TYR A 186 13.84 2.40 -6.72
C TYR A 186 14.41 3.76 -6.29
N GLN A 187 15.09 4.50 -7.19
CA GLN A 187 15.54 5.87 -6.91
C GLN A 187 14.42 6.92 -7.04
N LYS A 188 13.19 6.54 -7.45
CA LYS A 188 12.06 7.47 -7.46
C LYS A 188 11.76 7.89 -6.01
N PRO A 189 11.68 9.20 -5.67
CA PRO A 189 11.54 9.65 -4.28
C PRO A 189 10.36 9.03 -3.51
N TRP A 190 9.23 8.82 -4.18
CA TRP A 190 8.06 8.17 -3.57
C TRP A 190 8.18 6.66 -3.37
N VAL A 191 9.00 5.98 -4.19
CA VAL A 191 9.30 4.55 -4.03
C VAL A 191 10.31 4.38 -2.90
N LEU A 192 11.35 5.19 -2.89
CA LEU A 192 12.36 5.13 -1.85
C LEU A 192 11.77 5.56 -0.50
N GLY A 193 11.00 6.65 -0.50
CA GLY A 193 10.31 7.17 0.69
C GLY A 193 9.21 6.27 1.25
N SER A 194 8.78 5.23 0.53
CA SER A 194 7.90 4.20 1.08
C SER A 194 8.65 3.05 1.77
N LEU A 195 9.96 2.93 1.55
CA LEU A 195 10.83 1.90 2.12
C LEU A 195 11.72 2.44 3.26
N THR A 196 12.17 3.70 3.14
CA THR A 196 13.08 4.36 4.07
C THR A 196 12.56 5.73 4.52
N TYR A 197 12.83 6.07 5.79
CA TYR A 197 12.47 7.35 6.38
C TYR A 197 13.18 8.52 5.71
N HIS A 198 14.43 8.31 5.26
CA HIS A 198 15.29 9.39 4.76
C HIS A 198 14.82 10.02 3.44
N TYR A 199 13.87 9.37 2.76
CA TYR A 199 13.18 9.92 1.58
C TYR A 199 11.67 10.08 1.80
N SER A 200 11.17 9.64 2.96
CA SER A 200 9.80 9.87 3.39
C SER A 200 9.64 11.31 3.84
N LEU A 201 8.45 11.86 3.64
CA LEU A 201 8.03 13.15 4.19
C LEU A 201 7.05 12.97 5.37
N MET A 202 6.80 11.73 5.79
CA MET A 202 6.11 11.43 7.04
C MET A 202 6.88 12.04 8.23
N SER A 203 6.16 12.42 9.29
CA SER A 203 6.82 12.75 10.55
C SER A 203 7.59 11.53 11.09
N TYR A 204 8.68 11.74 11.81
CA TYR A 204 9.45 10.63 12.40
C TYR A 204 8.59 9.75 13.29
N GLU A 205 7.74 10.35 14.13
CA GLU A 205 6.82 9.62 15.00
C GLU A 205 5.86 8.73 14.19
N ASP A 206 5.25 9.29 13.14
CA ASP A 206 4.33 8.55 12.28
C ASP A 206 5.00 7.43 11.51
N TRP A 207 6.23 7.66 11.07
CA TRP A 207 7.06 6.63 10.47
C TRP A 207 7.36 5.49 11.46
N GLN A 208 7.71 5.78 12.71
CA GLN A 208 8.06 4.75 13.69
C GLN A 208 6.85 3.94 14.18
N THR A 209 5.68 4.57 14.23
CA THR A 209 4.47 4.00 14.85
C THR A 209 3.50 3.34 13.84
N THR A 210 3.90 3.24 12.57
CA THR A 210 3.13 2.53 11.53
C THR A 210 3.94 1.37 10.96
N PRO A 211 3.32 0.22 10.64
CA PRO A 211 4.03 -1.02 10.31
C PRO A 211 4.69 -1.00 8.92
N PHE A 212 5.44 -2.08 8.64
CA PHE A 212 6.12 -2.34 7.35
C PHE A 212 5.86 -3.72 6.77
N ASP A 213 5.03 -4.54 7.42
CA ASP A 213 4.62 -5.83 6.89
C ASP A 213 3.13 -5.83 6.60
N THR A 214 2.75 -6.43 5.46
CA THR A 214 1.35 -6.63 5.06
C THR A 214 0.82 -7.98 5.54
N ASN A 215 1.35 -8.50 6.66
CA ASN A 215 0.93 -9.79 7.21
C ASN A 215 -0.57 -9.81 7.50
N ILE A 216 -1.15 -8.65 7.81
CA ILE A 216 -2.57 -8.48 8.09
C ILE A 216 -3.38 -8.65 6.81
N ALA A 217 -3.01 -7.98 5.71
CA ALA A 217 -3.64 -8.18 4.42
C ALA A 217 -3.48 -9.63 3.91
N GLU A 218 -2.27 -10.20 3.97
CA GLU A 218 -2.02 -11.59 3.58
C GLU A 218 -2.85 -12.59 4.41
N SER A 219 -2.97 -12.35 5.72
CA SER A 219 -3.76 -13.19 6.64
C SER A 219 -5.27 -13.02 6.43
N ALA A 220 -5.74 -11.81 6.13
CA ALA A 220 -7.12 -11.55 5.74
C ALA A 220 -7.48 -12.35 4.49
N HIS A 221 -6.63 -12.29 3.46
CA HIS A 221 -6.76 -13.09 2.25
C HIS A 221 -6.77 -14.60 2.54
N ALA A 222 -5.89 -15.08 3.41
CA ALA A 222 -5.87 -16.49 3.78
C ALA A 222 -7.16 -16.92 4.50
N MET A 223 -7.65 -16.09 5.42
CA MET A 223 -8.88 -16.34 6.17
C MET A 223 -10.11 -16.35 5.28
N ILE A 224 -10.26 -15.34 4.41
CA ILE A 224 -11.44 -15.26 3.53
C ILE A 224 -11.46 -16.44 2.56
N ASN A 225 -10.32 -16.83 2.00
CA ASN A 225 -10.20 -17.98 1.11
C ASN A 225 -10.61 -19.32 1.74
N ARG A 226 -10.58 -19.47 3.08
CA ARG A 226 -11.10 -20.67 3.77
C ARG A 226 -12.62 -20.78 3.67
N THR A 227 -13.32 -19.66 3.49
CA THR A 227 -14.77 -19.63 3.28
C THR A 227 -15.15 -19.87 1.81
N GLY A 228 -14.18 -20.14 0.93
CA GLY A 228 -14.39 -20.55 -0.46
C GLY A 228 -13.49 -19.79 -1.44
N LYS A 229 -13.13 -20.46 -2.53
CA LYS A 229 -12.38 -19.91 -3.67
C LYS A 229 -13.19 -20.13 -4.94
N SER A 230 -12.95 -19.31 -5.97
CA SER A 230 -13.65 -19.39 -7.26
C SER A 230 -15.18 -19.37 -7.09
N LEU A 231 -15.66 -18.50 -6.20
CA LEU A 231 -17.09 -18.35 -5.92
C LEU A 231 -17.77 -17.50 -7.01
N LYS A 232 -19.05 -17.77 -7.28
CA LYS A 232 -19.86 -16.82 -8.06
C LYS A 232 -19.89 -15.47 -7.33
N LEU A 233 -19.81 -14.35 -8.07
CA LEU A 233 -19.74 -13.00 -7.51
C LEU A 233 -20.79 -12.73 -6.42
N LYS A 234 -22.05 -13.11 -6.65
CA LYS A 234 -23.12 -12.96 -5.65
C LYS A 234 -22.82 -13.67 -4.33
N ILE A 235 -22.22 -14.86 -4.38
CA ILE A 235 -21.85 -15.62 -3.18
C ILE A 235 -20.64 -15.01 -2.49
N ALA A 236 -19.67 -14.50 -3.26
CA ALA A 236 -18.51 -13.81 -2.71
C ALA A 236 -18.90 -12.51 -1.98
N ILE A 237 -19.87 -11.75 -2.49
CA ILE A 237 -20.37 -10.52 -1.84
C ILE A 237 -21.09 -10.84 -0.52
N LEU A 238 -21.82 -11.95 -0.45
CA LEU A 238 -22.61 -12.33 0.73
C LEU A 238 -21.77 -13.00 1.84
N ARG A 239 -20.47 -13.25 1.63
CA ARG A 239 -19.55 -13.92 2.55
C ARG A 239 -18.31 -13.07 2.82
#